data_AF-A0A131Y4K8-F1
#
_entry.id   AF-A0A131Y4K8-F1
#
_cell.length_a   1.000
_cell.length_b   1.000
_cell.length_c   1.000
_cell.angle_alpha   90.00
_cell.angle_beta   90.00
_cell.angle_gamma   90.00
#
_symmetry.space_group_name_H-M   'P 1'
#
loop_
_entity.id
_entity.type
_entity.pdbx_description
1 polymer ?
#
loop_
_entity_poly.entity_id
_entity_poly.type
_entity_poly.pdbx_seq_one_letter_code
_entity_poly.pdbx_strand_id
1 'polypeptide(L)'
;MASNGRTMVSSKESVVFKVEQVIWPSTKYYFYKTNIPEKARCHGCRCVPHTIYPLENECQGHGLCRDCKEIDFTCHHHHGDVTAEAVRNAVGQANVAAKKLTLHCPFCEYYGPFLNMNDHIAKRHLKELADTLKSFQKTKDKKEKPASTQEKHRTSPLTWREDHFSQNADVTVESEDDEAAACKHCKEEWDARELGEHEKACPKKEVQCRDCDQCIKQEELSDHKNNCQFGKCNSCNEKIKKEEMTTHEDICEEKKIPCCYHAYGCNEEDKRKNIKYHEQHDSHALFFLPKIQELQERIRQLEPPIKAILK
;
A
#
# COMPACT_ATOMS: atom_id res chain seq x y z
N MET A 1 -16.60 57.60 -16.58
CA MET A 1 -17.33 56.45 -16.01
C MET A 1 -16.31 55.51 -15.41
N ALA A 2 -16.46 55.08 -14.16
CA ALA A 2 -15.55 54.14 -13.50
C ALA A 2 -16.31 52.84 -13.17
N SER A 3 -15.74 51.69 -13.52
CA SER A 3 -16.30 50.38 -13.23
C SER A 3 -15.90 49.94 -11.82
N ASN A 4 -16.86 49.89 -10.90
CA ASN A 4 -16.63 49.41 -9.54
C ASN A 4 -16.21 47.93 -9.56
N GLY A 5 -14.95 47.64 -9.23
CA GLY A 5 -14.45 46.28 -9.10
C GLY A 5 -15.15 45.53 -7.97
N ARG A 6 -15.84 44.43 -8.31
CA ARG A 6 -16.42 43.53 -7.30
C ARG A 6 -15.31 42.73 -6.63
N THR A 7 -14.97 43.07 -5.38
CA THR A 7 -14.12 42.25 -4.52
C THR A 7 -14.75 40.87 -4.34
N MET A 8 -14.14 39.82 -4.88
CA MET A 8 -14.61 38.44 -4.66
C MET A 8 -14.37 38.04 -3.19
N VAL A 9 -15.44 38.05 -2.39
CA VAL A 9 -15.42 37.48 -1.05
C VAL A 9 -15.40 35.95 -1.19
N SER A 10 -14.21 35.37 -1.03
CA SER A 10 -14.03 33.91 -1.01
C SER A 10 -14.64 33.30 0.26
N SER A 11 -15.89 32.89 0.17
CA SER A 11 -16.57 32.12 1.20
C SER A 11 -15.93 30.74 1.34
N LYS A 12 -15.31 30.46 2.47
CA LYS A 12 -14.67 29.17 2.77
C LYS A 12 -15.73 28.08 2.96
N GLU A 13 -16.08 27.37 1.89
CA GLU A 13 -16.93 26.17 2.00
C GLU A 13 -16.22 25.06 2.80
N SER A 14 -16.94 24.48 3.76
CA SER A 14 -16.52 23.23 4.40
C SER A 14 -16.91 22.04 3.52
N VAL A 15 -15.92 21.21 3.20
CA VAL A 15 -16.01 20.04 2.31
C VAL A 15 -15.41 18.84 3.03
N VAL A 16 -15.91 17.64 2.76
CA VAL A 16 -15.44 16.42 3.44
C VAL A 16 -14.62 15.58 2.47
N PHE A 17 -13.37 15.30 2.81
CA PHE A 17 -12.59 14.29 2.08
C PHE A 17 -12.91 12.91 2.64
N LYS A 18 -13.17 11.95 1.74
CA LYS A 18 -13.34 10.54 2.08
C LYS A 18 -12.27 9.72 1.37
N VAL A 19 -11.27 9.27 2.12
CA VAL A 19 -10.28 8.32 1.63
C VAL A 19 -10.38 7.05 2.45
N GLU A 20 -11.08 6.07 1.85
CA GLU A 20 -11.20 4.63 2.15
C GLU A 20 -11.63 4.22 3.57
N GLN A 21 -11.08 4.81 4.64
CA GLN A 21 -11.54 4.65 6.02
C GLN A 21 -11.57 5.96 6.83
N VAL A 22 -10.94 7.05 6.36
CA VAL A 22 -10.81 8.30 7.14
C VAL A 22 -11.63 9.43 6.54
N ILE A 23 -12.47 10.05 7.38
CA ILE A 23 -13.34 11.18 7.05
C ILE A 23 -12.70 12.45 7.60
N TRP A 24 -12.26 13.35 6.72
CA TRP A 24 -11.61 14.60 7.10
C TRP A 24 -12.45 15.82 6.75
N PRO A 25 -12.74 16.74 7.70
CA PRO A 25 -13.32 18.03 7.38
C PRO A 25 -12.26 18.98 6.79
N SER A 26 -12.59 19.71 5.72
CA SER A 26 -11.67 20.65 5.06
C SER A 26 -11.30 21.87 5.91
N THR A 27 -11.89 22.04 7.10
CA THR A 27 -11.39 23.00 8.10
C THR A 27 -9.94 22.72 8.52
N LYS A 28 -9.41 21.51 8.25
CA LYS A 28 -7.99 21.15 8.39
C LYS A 28 -7.18 21.19 7.08
N TYR A 29 -7.79 21.39 5.92
CA TYR A 29 -7.13 21.33 4.60
C TYR A 29 -7.26 22.64 3.84
N TYR A 30 -6.14 23.35 3.71
CA TYR A 30 -6.05 24.52 2.85
C TYR A 30 -5.78 24.10 1.40
N PHE A 31 -6.72 24.39 0.51
CA PHE A 31 -6.49 24.35 -0.94
C PHE A 31 -5.56 25.49 -1.33
N TYR A 32 -4.49 25.19 -2.07
CA TYR A 32 -3.61 26.24 -2.57
C TYR A 32 -4.26 26.97 -3.74
N LYS A 33 -4.89 28.12 -3.45
CA LYS A 33 -5.40 29.13 -4.40
C LYS A 33 -6.41 28.62 -5.45
N THR A 34 -7.02 27.45 -5.25
CA THR A 34 -7.89 26.80 -6.24
C THR A 34 -9.24 26.41 -5.64
N ASN A 35 -10.32 26.73 -6.37
CA ASN A 35 -11.66 26.23 -6.06
C ASN A 35 -11.75 24.75 -6.49
N ILE A 36 -12.42 23.92 -5.69
CA ILE A 36 -12.71 22.54 -6.07
C ILE A 36 -13.65 22.54 -7.27
N PRO A 37 -13.32 21.88 -8.40
CA PRO A 37 -14.28 21.71 -9.49
C PRO A 37 -15.46 20.87 -9.03
N GLU A 38 -16.70 21.23 -9.37
CA GLU A 38 -17.89 20.44 -8.96
C GLU A 38 -17.82 18.98 -9.43
N LYS A 39 -17.27 18.72 -10.63
CA LYS A 39 -16.98 17.38 -11.15
C LYS A 39 -15.93 16.56 -10.37
N ALA A 40 -15.28 17.15 -9.35
CA ALA A 40 -14.43 16.43 -8.40
C ALA A 40 -15.17 16.07 -7.10
N ARG A 41 -16.35 16.68 -6.86
CA ARG A 41 -17.21 16.40 -5.72
C ARG A 41 -18.21 15.29 -6.06
N CYS A 42 -18.53 14.47 -5.08
CA CYS A 42 -19.73 13.63 -5.09
C CYS A 42 -20.97 14.54 -5.06
N HIS A 43 -21.91 14.34 -5.98
CA HIS A 43 -23.10 15.19 -6.07
C HIS A 43 -24.01 15.09 -4.82
N GLY A 44 -24.05 13.91 -4.19
CA GLY A 44 -24.75 13.65 -2.91
C GLY A 44 -24.12 14.38 -1.71
N CYS A 45 -22.97 13.93 -1.19
CA CYS A 45 -22.38 14.53 0.02
C CYS A 45 -21.48 15.77 -0.18
N ARG A 46 -21.35 16.31 -1.41
CA ARG A 46 -20.36 17.35 -1.83
C ARG A 46 -18.89 17.06 -1.47
N CYS A 47 -18.66 15.88 -0.94
CA CYS A 47 -17.42 15.30 -0.47
C CYS A 47 -16.52 14.97 -1.66
N VAL A 48 -15.19 15.01 -1.51
CA VAL A 48 -14.24 14.67 -2.58
C VAL A 48 -13.71 13.25 -2.35
N PRO A 49 -14.12 12.25 -3.15
CA PRO A 49 -13.67 10.88 -3.02
C PRO A 49 -12.49 10.56 -3.95
N HIS A 50 -11.72 9.52 -3.61
CA HIS A 50 -10.70 8.94 -4.49
C HIS A 50 -11.33 8.31 -5.76
N THR A 51 -12.39 7.54 -5.57
CA THR A 51 -13.17 6.88 -6.62
C THR A 51 -14.54 7.53 -6.73
N ILE A 52 -14.96 7.86 -7.95
CA ILE A 52 -16.28 8.43 -8.26
C ILE A 52 -17.05 7.46 -9.17
N TYR A 53 -18.31 7.24 -8.84
CA TYR A 53 -19.24 6.41 -9.62
C TYR A 53 -20.02 7.36 -10.52
N PRO A 54 -19.77 7.39 -11.85
CA PRO A 54 -20.43 8.31 -12.75
C PRO A 54 -21.94 8.02 -12.81
N LEU A 55 -22.73 9.07 -13.04
CA LEU A 55 -24.16 8.93 -13.32
C LEU A 55 -24.41 8.92 -14.83
N GLU A 56 -25.34 8.07 -15.25
CA GLU A 56 -25.75 7.91 -16.65
C GLU A 56 -26.92 8.85 -17.01
N ASN A 57 -27.42 8.73 -18.25
CA ASN A 57 -28.55 9.48 -18.78
C ASN A 57 -28.37 11.01 -18.63
N GLU A 58 -29.41 11.73 -18.23
CA GLU A 58 -29.39 13.20 -18.08
C GLU A 58 -28.38 13.69 -17.03
N CYS A 59 -27.89 12.82 -16.15
CA CYS A 59 -26.90 13.14 -15.12
C CYS A 59 -25.43 12.95 -15.56
N GLN A 60 -25.16 12.75 -16.85
CA GLN A 60 -23.80 12.64 -17.38
C GLN A 60 -22.89 13.81 -16.92
N GLY A 61 -21.73 13.45 -16.35
CA GLY A 61 -20.77 14.41 -15.80
C GLY A 61 -20.90 14.63 -14.28
N HIS A 62 -22.00 14.20 -13.66
CA HIS A 62 -22.09 14.02 -12.22
C HIS A 62 -21.59 12.64 -11.81
N GLY A 63 -21.34 12.46 -10.50
CA GLY A 63 -21.02 11.17 -9.92
C GLY A 63 -21.15 11.17 -8.40
N LEU A 64 -21.20 9.96 -7.83
CA LEU A 64 -21.36 9.72 -6.40
C LEU A 64 -20.09 9.10 -5.79
N CYS A 65 -19.90 9.26 -4.49
CA CYS A 65 -18.90 8.48 -3.74
C CYS A 65 -19.47 7.12 -3.34
N ARG A 66 -18.60 6.20 -2.88
CA ARG A 66 -18.98 4.84 -2.45
C ARG A 66 -20.19 4.83 -1.52
N ASP A 67 -20.23 5.70 -0.52
CA ASP A 67 -21.32 5.68 0.48
C ASP A 67 -22.63 6.26 -0.07
N CYS A 68 -22.56 7.14 -1.08
CA CYS A 68 -23.75 7.78 -1.66
C CYS A 68 -24.38 6.97 -2.80
N LYS A 69 -23.70 5.96 -3.37
CA LYS A 69 -24.30 5.10 -4.41
C LYS A 69 -25.24 4.02 -3.85
N GLU A 70 -25.14 3.75 -2.55
CA GLU A 70 -25.91 2.70 -1.87
C GLU A 70 -27.30 3.19 -1.38
N ILE A 71 -27.63 4.46 -1.63
CA ILE A 71 -28.89 5.11 -1.30
C ILE A 71 -29.50 5.77 -2.55
N ASP A 72 -30.83 5.84 -2.62
CA ASP A 72 -31.52 6.54 -3.69
C ASP A 72 -31.27 8.06 -3.60
N PHE A 73 -31.15 8.72 -4.75
CA PHE A 73 -30.68 10.11 -4.82
C PHE A 73 -31.32 10.89 -5.98
N THR A 74 -32.04 11.97 -5.67
CA THR A 74 -32.58 12.92 -6.66
C THR A 74 -31.50 13.92 -7.09
N CYS A 75 -31.20 14.02 -8.40
CA CYS A 75 -30.25 15.00 -8.90
C CYS A 75 -30.84 16.42 -8.89
N HIS A 76 -30.36 17.30 -8.00
CA HIS A 76 -30.86 18.67 -7.86
C HIS A 76 -30.67 19.59 -9.10
N HIS A 77 -29.90 19.17 -10.11
CA HIS A 77 -29.74 19.93 -11.36
C HIS A 77 -30.69 19.50 -12.48
N HIS A 78 -31.17 18.25 -12.46
CA HIS A 78 -31.98 17.68 -13.55
C HIS A 78 -33.35 17.16 -13.05
N HIS A 79 -33.58 17.15 -11.74
CA HIS A 79 -34.78 16.63 -11.06
C HIS A 79 -35.08 15.13 -11.27
N GLY A 80 -34.28 14.41 -12.07
CA GLY A 80 -34.35 12.97 -12.19
C GLY A 80 -33.92 12.23 -10.92
N ASP A 81 -34.70 11.24 -10.52
CA ASP A 81 -34.37 10.30 -9.45
C ASP A 81 -33.43 9.21 -9.95
N VAL A 82 -32.34 8.99 -9.21
CA VAL A 82 -31.37 7.93 -9.46
C VAL A 82 -31.50 6.90 -8.35
N THR A 83 -31.93 5.69 -8.69
CA THR A 83 -32.01 4.60 -7.71
C THR A 83 -30.62 4.08 -7.36
N ALA A 84 -30.45 3.64 -6.12
CA ALA A 84 -29.25 2.94 -5.68
C ALA A 84 -28.97 1.73 -6.58
N GLU A 85 -30.00 1.03 -7.02
CA GLU A 85 -29.87 -0.16 -7.88
C GLU A 85 -29.18 0.13 -9.21
N ALA A 86 -29.48 1.26 -9.86
CA ALA A 86 -28.81 1.67 -11.09
C ALA A 86 -27.30 1.95 -10.89
N VAL A 87 -26.90 2.51 -9.75
CA VAL A 87 -25.51 2.93 -9.48
C VAL A 87 -24.70 1.87 -8.72
N ARG A 88 -25.34 0.94 -8.01
CA ARG A 88 -24.67 -0.17 -7.30
C ARG A 88 -23.78 -0.99 -8.24
N ASN A 89 -24.25 -1.25 -9.46
CA ASN A 89 -23.50 -1.99 -10.47
C ASN A 89 -22.50 -1.13 -11.27
N ALA A 90 -22.51 0.20 -11.14
CA ALA A 90 -21.60 1.08 -11.86
C ALA A 90 -20.14 0.84 -11.45
N VAL A 91 -19.25 0.74 -12.45
CA VAL A 91 -17.80 0.59 -12.23
C VAL A 91 -17.24 1.93 -11.72
N GLY A 92 -16.65 1.90 -10.53
CA GLY A 92 -16.07 3.09 -9.91
C GLY A 92 -14.84 3.57 -10.68
N GLN A 93 -14.85 4.82 -11.12
CA GLN A 93 -13.76 5.43 -11.88
C GLN A 93 -12.83 6.25 -10.97
N ALA A 94 -11.54 6.27 -11.26
CA ALA A 94 -10.61 7.13 -10.53
C ALA A 94 -10.96 8.61 -10.78
N ASN A 95 -11.08 9.42 -9.73
CA ASN A 95 -11.56 10.81 -9.82
C ASN A 95 -10.51 11.74 -10.46
N VAL A 96 -10.42 11.74 -11.81
CA VAL A 96 -9.42 12.50 -12.61
C VAL A 96 -9.49 14.01 -12.33
N ALA A 97 -10.64 14.54 -11.96
CA ALA A 97 -10.78 15.93 -11.56
C ALA A 97 -10.10 16.21 -10.21
N ALA A 98 -10.27 15.33 -9.21
CA ALA A 98 -9.59 15.42 -7.93
C ALA A 98 -8.07 15.15 -8.02
N LYS A 99 -7.60 14.35 -9.00
CA LYS A 99 -6.15 14.12 -9.23
C LYS A 99 -5.34 15.41 -9.41
N LYS A 100 -5.97 16.49 -9.91
CA LYS A 100 -5.33 17.78 -10.15
C LYS A 100 -5.37 18.75 -8.95
N LEU A 101 -5.93 18.33 -7.82
CA LEU A 101 -5.96 19.13 -6.60
C LEU A 101 -4.65 18.96 -5.83
N THR A 102 -3.93 20.07 -5.59
CA THR A 102 -2.80 20.12 -4.65
C THR A 102 -3.31 20.46 -3.25
N LEU A 103 -3.04 19.58 -2.28
CA LEU A 103 -3.35 19.80 -0.88
C LEU A 103 -2.09 20.13 -0.09
N HIS A 104 -2.25 20.94 0.96
CA HIS A 104 -1.28 21.03 2.06
C HIS A 104 -1.49 19.87 3.05
N CYS A 105 -0.42 19.31 3.60
CA CYS A 105 -0.49 18.34 4.68
C CYS A 105 -1.00 19.00 5.98
N PRO A 106 -1.88 18.36 6.76
CA PRO A 106 -2.33 18.92 8.04
C PRO A 106 -1.32 18.75 9.18
N PHE A 107 -0.15 18.13 8.93
CA PHE A 107 0.85 17.78 9.94
C PHE A 107 2.26 18.35 9.65
N CYS A 108 2.56 18.79 8.43
CA CYS A 108 3.83 19.43 8.05
C CYS A 108 3.65 20.36 6.85
N GLU A 109 4.72 21.02 6.42
CA GLU A 109 4.72 22.01 5.32
C GLU A 109 4.66 21.39 3.90
N TYR A 110 4.39 20.08 3.78
CA TYR A 110 4.33 19.39 2.49
C TYR A 110 3.10 19.80 1.67
N TYR A 111 3.33 20.11 0.40
CA TYR A 111 2.28 20.30 -0.61
C TYR A 111 2.39 19.17 -1.66
N GLY A 112 1.28 18.53 -2.00
CA GLY A 112 1.29 17.44 -2.98
C GLY A 112 -0.07 17.10 -3.58
N PRO A 113 -0.12 16.26 -4.63
CA PRO A 113 -1.37 15.82 -5.25
C PRO A 113 -2.27 15.08 -4.25
N PHE A 114 -3.59 15.29 -4.34
CA PHE A 114 -4.60 14.69 -3.46
C PHE A 114 -4.46 13.17 -3.31
N LEU A 115 -4.12 12.45 -4.37
CA LEU A 115 -3.89 11.00 -4.34
C LEU A 115 -2.75 10.64 -3.36
N ASN A 116 -1.60 11.31 -3.56
CA ASN A 116 -0.32 11.00 -2.93
C ASN A 116 -0.28 11.49 -1.46
N MET A 117 -1.18 12.40 -1.07
CA MET A 117 -1.27 12.90 0.30
C MET A 117 -1.50 11.77 1.32
N ASN A 118 -2.20 10.70 0.95
CA ASN A 118 -2.46 9.57 1.85
C ASN A 118 -1.21 8.70 2.06
N ASP A 119 -0.45 8.45 1.00
CA ASP A 119 0.84 7.76 1.04
C ASP A 119 1.87 8.59 1.85
N HIS A 120 1.91 9.90 1.63
CA HIS A 120 2.70 10.84 2.44
C HIS A 120 2.33 10.78 3.93
N ILE A 121 1.05 10.89 4.29
CA ILE A 121 0.59 10.82 5.68
C ILE A 121 0.90 9.45 6.30
N ALA A 122 0.69 8.34 5.57
CA ALA A 122 0.99 7.00 6.06
C ALA A 122 2.50 6.77 6.29
N LYS A 123 3.36 7.33 5.43
CA LYS A 123 4.83 7.20 5.53
C LYS A 123 5.48 8.16 6.54
N ARG A 124 4.93 9.36 6.74
CA ARG A 124 5.55 10.43 7.55
C ARG A 124 4.82 10.78 8.85
N HIS A 125 3.51 10.51 8.93
CA HIS A 125 2.63 10.98 10.02
C HIS A 125 1.73 9.87 10.59
N LEU A 126 2.21 8.62 10.57
CA LEU A 126 1.44 7.44 11.01
C LEU A 126 0.97 7.54 12.48
N LYS A 127 1.77 8.19 13.34
CA LYS A 127 1.46 8.37 14.76
C LYS A 127 0.36 9.41 14.96
N GLU A 128 0.49 10.56 14.30
CA GLU A 128 -0.46 11.68 14.34
C GLU A 128 -1.80 11.29 13.70
N LEU A 129 -1.77 10.46 12.66
CA LEU A 129 -2.93 9.78 12.09
C LEU A 129 -3.60 8.87 13.13
N ALA A 130 -2.85 7.98 13.78
CA ALA A 130 -3.39 7.07 14.79
C ALA A 130 -3.99 7.79 16.00
N ASP A 131 -3.33 8.84 16.51
CA ASP A 131 -3.82 9.64 17.64
C ASP A 131 -5.05 10.48 17.25
N THR A 132 -5.12 10.96 16.00
CA THR A 132 -6.32 11.59 15.45
C THR A 132 -7.49 10.60 15.36
N LEU A 133 -7.27 9.36 14.89
CA LEU A 133 -8.30 8.33 14.82
C LEU A 133 -8.84 7.95 16.21
N LYS A 134 -7.96 7.79 17.21
CA LYS A 134 -8.35 7.57 18.62
C LYS A 134 -9.22 8.72 19.16
N SER A 135 -8.96 9.97 18.74
CA SER A 135 -9.79 11.13 19.14
C SER A 135 -11.21 11.08 18.55
N PHE A 136 -11.36 10.61 17.30
CA PHE A 136 -12.65 10.46 16.66
C PHE A 136 -13.48 9.32 17.26
N GLN A 137 -12.85 8.20 17.65
CA GLN A 137 -13.51 7.11 18.38
C GLN A 137 -14.09 7.62 19.71
N LYS A 138 -13.25 8.21 20.58
CA LYS A 138 -13.64 8.77 21.89
C LYS A 138 -14.75 9.84 21.85
N THR A 139 -15.03 10.43 20.68
CA THR A 139 -16.12 11.41 20.49
C THR A 139 -17.43 10.80 19.98
N LYS A 140 -17.43 9.56 19.50
CA LYS A 140 -18.65 8.77 19.27
C LYS A 140 -19.18 8.20 20.58
N ASP A 141 -18.34 7.49 21.34
CA ASP A 141 -18.71 6.78 22.57
C ASP A 141 -19.35 7.71 23.62
N LYS A 142 -18.95 8.99 23.65
CA LYS A 142 -19.51 10.02 24.55
C LYS A 142 -20.82 10.65 24.08
N LYS A 143 -21.34 10.31 22.89
CA LYS A 143 -22.65 10.77 22.39
C LYS A 143 -23.77 9.78 22.63
N GLU A 144 -23.45 8.51 22.87
CA GLU A 144 -24.45 7.51 23.26
C GLU A 144 -24.74 7.62 24.76
N LYS A 145 -25.78 8.40 25.07
CA LYS A 145 -26.31 8.57 26.43
C LYS A 145 -27.01 7.26 26.81
N PRO A 146 -26.64 6.57 27.91
CA PRO A 146 -27.25 5.29 28.26
C PRO A 146 -28.74 5.46 28.56
N ALA A 147 -29.58 4.64 27.91
CA ALA A 147 -31.01 4.56 28.18
C ALA A 147 -31.27 3.88 29.54
N SER A 148 -32.36 4.26 30.21
CA SER A 148 -32.61 3.90 31.61
C SER A 148 -33.42 2.61 31.79
N THR A 149 -32.86 1.68 32.57
CA THR A 149 -33.51 0.82 33.58
C THR A 149 -34.79 0.02 33.22
N GLN A 150 -34.63 -1.30 33.05
CA GLN A 150 -35.45 -2.40 33.61
C GLN A 150 -34.61 -3.69 33.40
N GLU A 151 -34.13 -4.47 34.37
CA GLU A 151 -34.63 -4.97 35.68
C GLU A 151 -35.62 -6.15 35.56
N LYS A 152 -35.12 -7.41 35.57
CA LYS A 152 -35.25 -8.39 36.69
C LYS A 152 -34.87 -9.86 36.33
N HIS A 153 -34.67 -10.67 37.39
CA HIS A 153 -34.44 -12.14 37.46
C HIS A 153 -33.03 -12.63 37.05
N ARG A 154 -32.25 -13.43 37.83
CA ARG A 154 -32.46 -14.69 38.62
C ARG A 154 -32.67 -15.93 37.72
N THR A 155 -32.06 -17.11 37.87
CA THR A 155 -31.02 -17.72 38.78
C THR A 155 -30.59 -19.09 38.15
N SER A 156 -29.56 -19.88 38.53
CA SER A 156 -28.56 -19.93 39.64
C SER A 156 -27.35 -20.82 39.22
N PRO A 157 -26.20 -20.82 39.93
CA PRO A 157 -25.03 -21.67 39.63
C PRO A 157 -25.02 -23.05 40.35
N LEU A 158 -24.34 -24.03 39.75
CA LEU A 158 -23.97 -25.35 40.32
C LEU A 158 -22.45 -25.54 40.02
N THR A 159 -21.52 -25.62 40.98
CA THR A 159 -21.25 -26.62 42.05
C THR A 159 -20.62 -27.94 41.58
N TRP A 160 -19.29 -27.98 41.66
CA TRP A 160 -18.46 -29.07 42.22
C TRP A 160 -18.73 -30.54 41.84
N ARG A 161 -17.71 -31.17 41.24
CA ARG A 161 -17.21 -32.49 41.69
C ARG A 161 -15.75 -32.70 41.28
N GLU A 162 -14.87 -32.69 42.27
CA GLU A 162 -13.64 -33.48 42.26
C GLU A 162 -13.93 -34.71 43.14
N ASP A 163 -13.40 -35.88 42.78
CA ASP A 163 -13.42 -37.07 43.64
C ASP A 163 -12.20 -37.96 43.33
N HIS A 164 -11.80 -38.76 44.32
CA HIS A 164 -10.45 -39.31 44.41
C HIS A 164 -10.29 -40.76 43.90
N PHE A 165 -9.03 -41.12 43.62
CA PHE A 165 -8.41 -42.45 43.79
C PHE A 165 -9.01 -43.66 43.07
N SER A 166 -8.15 -44.38 42.35
CA SER A 166 -7.70 -45.70 42.84
C SER A 166 -6.35 -46.08 42.24
N GLN A 167 -5.44 -46.58 43.07
CA GLN A 167 -4.31 -47.38 42.63
C GLN A 167 -4.80 -48.82 42.45
N ASN A 168 -4.28 -49.52 41.43
CA ASN A 168 -4.13 -50.98 41.43
C ASN A 168 -2.82 -51.28 40.68
N ALA A 169 -2.20 -52.41 40.99
CA ALA A 169 -0.86 -52.74 40.54
C ALA A 169 -0.81 -54.15 39.91
N ASP A 170 0.29 -54.40 39.19
CA ASP A 170 0.75 -55.71 38.73
C ASP A 170 -0.10 -56.36 37.61
N VAL A 171 0.37 -57.54 37.15
CA VAL A 171 -0.13 -58.43 36.10
C VAL A 171 0.51 -58.27 34.70
N THR A 172 1.22 -59.35 34.33
CA THR A 172 1.75 -59.73 33.00
C THR A 172 2.64 -58.76 32.24
N VAL A 173 3.93 -59.12 32.23
CA VAL A 173 4.70 -59.19 30.98
C VAL A 173 3.95 -60.12 30.02
N GLU A 174 3.38 -59.55 28.96
CA GLU A 174 3.40 -60.19 27.65
C GLU A 174 4.46 -59.46 26.83
N SER A 175 5.16 -60.16 25.94
CA SER A 175 6.16 -59.54 25.07
C SER A 175 5.44 -58.71 24.00
N GLU A 176 5.42 -57.39 24.19
CA GLU A 176 5.22 -56.47 23.06
C GLU A 176 6.29 -56.81 22.02
N ASP A 177 5.89 -57.07 20.78
CA ASP A 177 6.84 -57.28 19.69
C ASP A 177 7.70 -56.02 19.54
N ASP A 178 9.04 -56.19 19.55
CA ASP A 178 10.01 -55.14 19.21
C ASP A 178 9.89 -54.81 17.71
N GLU A 179 8.77 -54.21 17.29
CA GLU A 179 8.50 -53.83 15.90
C GLU A 179 9.45 -52.69 15.52
N ALA A 180 10.58 -53.07 14.92
CA ALA A 180 11.74 -52.22 14.70
C ALA A 180 11.33 -50.92 13.97
N ALA A 181 11.61 -49.78 14.62
CA ALA A 181 11.02 -48.51 14.24
C ALA A 181 11.53 -48.03 12.87
N ALA A 182 10.72 -48.30 11.83
CA ALA A 182 11.11 -48.04 10.45
C ALA A 182 11.01 -46.55 10.07
N CYS A 183 12.01 -46.07 9.34
CA CYS A 183 12.04 -44.68 8.87
C CYS A 183 10.98 -44.42 7.79
N LYS A 184 10.11 -43.43 8.02
CA LYS A 184 9.03 -43.04 7.08
C LYS A 184 9.50 -42.61 5.68
N HIS A 185 10.79 -42.32 5.50
CA HIS A 185 11.36 -41.86 4.22
C HIS A 185 12.03 -42.99 3.42
N CYS A 186 12.81 -43.87 4.07
CA CYS A 186 13.52 -44.94 3.37
C CYS A 186 12.91 -46.33 3.51
N LYS A 187 12.04 -46.55 4.51
CA LYS A 187 11.48 -47.85 4.93
C LYS A 187 12.53 -48.87 5.40
N GLU A 188 13.72 -48.42 5.77
CA GLU A 188 14.68 -49.24 6.52
C GLU A 188 14.38 -49.16 8.02
N GLU A 189 14.68 -50.23 8.73
CA GLU A 189 14.56 -50.37 10.19
C GLU A 189 15.78 -49.74 10.89
N TRP A 190 15.56 -49.04 12.00
CA TRP A 190 16.61 -48.38 12.80
C TRP A 190 16.37 -48.58 14.30
N ASP A 191 17.43 -48.51 15.11
CA ASP A 191 17.30 -48.42 16.56
C ASP A 191 16.46 -47.18 16.92
N ALA A 192 15.49 -47.33 17.84
CA ALA A 192 14.57 -46.25 18.20
C ALA A 192 15.27 -44.97 18.70
N ARG A 193 16.50 -45.08 19.22
CA ARG A 193 17.34 -43.94 19.65
C ARG A 193 18.01 -43.24 18.48
N GLU A 194 18.37 -43.98 17.43
CA GLU A 194 19.07 -43.47 16.24
C GLU A 194 18.11 -42.98 15.15
N LEU A 195 16.89 -43.54 15.09
CA LEU A 195 15.85 -43.16 14.13
C LEU A 195 15.61 -41.64 14.08
N GLY A 196 15.58 -40.98 15.25
CA GLY A 196 15.39 -39.53 15.36
C GLY A 196 16.55 -38.69 14.82
N GLU A 197 17.73 -39.27 14.58
CA GLU A 197 18.84 -38.63 13.87
C GLU A 197 18.84 -39.02 12.39
N HIS A 198 18.60 -40.30 12.08
CA HIS A 198 18.42 -40.78 10.72
C HIS A 198 17.33 -39.98 9.98
N GLU A 199 16.15 -39.74 10.56
CA GLU A 199 15.10 -38.95 9.92
C GLU A 199 15.49 -37.49 9.59
N LYS A 200 16.54 -36.96 10.23
CA LYS A 200 17.09 -35.63 9.90
C LYS A 200 18.04 -35.69 8.70
N ALA A 201 18.75 -36.80 8.52
CA ALA A 201 19.81 -37.00 7.53
C ALA A 201 19.46 -37.95 6.37
N CYS A 202 18.30 -38.60 6.40
CA CYS A 202 17.91 -39.71 5.51
C CYS A 202 18.10 -39.37 4.01
N PRO A 203 18.91 -40.13 3.26
CA PRO A 203 19.20 -39.86 1.84
C PRO A 203 17.96 -39.73 0.96
N LYS A 204 16.96 -40.59 1.19
CA LYS A 204 15.69 -40.66 0.44
C LYS A 204 14.63 -39.63 0.88
N LYS A 205 14.93 -38.78 1.87
CA LYS A 205 14.01 -37.74 2.35
C LYS A 205 13.83 -36.65 1.31
N GLU A 206 12.57 -36.30 1.02
CA GLU A 206 12.28 -35.17 0.14
C GLU A 206 12.55 -33.83 0.86
N VAL A 207 13.29 -32.96 0.19
CA VAL A 207 13.66 -31.63 0.64
C VAL A 207 13.43 -30.62 -0.49
N GLN A 208 12.88 -29.46 -0.13
CA GLN A 208 12.52 -28.44 -1.11
C GLN A 208 13.74 -27.56 -1.47
N CYS A 209 14.12 -27.54 -2.74
CA CYS A 209 15.20 -26.67 -3.22
C CYS A 209 14.80 -25.20 -3.09
N ARG A 210 15.67 -24.37 -2.49
CA ARG A 210 15.37 -22.96 -2.22
C ARG A 210 15.25 -22.08 -3.47
N ASP A 211 15.71 -22.53 -4.64
CA ASP A 211 15.78 -21.71 -5.85
C ASP A 211 14.60 -21.95 -6.80
N CYS A 212 14.16 -23.20 -6.96
CA CYS A 212 13.02 -23.59 -7.81
C CYS A 212 11.76 -23.97 -7.02
N ASP A 213 11.89 -24.29 -5.73
CA ASP A 213 10.90 -24.92 -4.83
C ASP A 213 10.41 -26.32 -5.25
N GLN A 214 11.15 -27.03 -6.11
CA GLN A 214 10.92 -28.46 -6.37
C GLN A 214 11.29 -29.30 -5.14
N CYS A 215 10.55 -30.38 -4.89
CA CYS A 215 10.95 -31.45 -3.98
C CYS A 215 11.96 -32.35 -4.68
N ILE A 216 13.12 -32.57 -4.05
CA ILE A 216 14.22 -33.42 -4.53
C ILE A 216 14.65 -34.28 -3.33
N LYS A 217 15.21 -35.48 -3.54
CA LYS A 217 15.75 -36.25 -2.43
C LYS A 217 16.98 -35.57 -1.82
N GLN A 218 17.22 -35.78 -0.53
CA GLN A 218 18.36 -35.21 0.19
C GLN A 218 19.72 -35.64 -0.39
N GLU A 219 19.81 -36.85 -0.96
CA GLU A 219 20.96 -37.34 -1.73
C GLU A 219 21.17 -36.60 -3.06
N GLU A 220 20.10 -36.30 -3.78
CA GLU A 220 20.12 -35.62 -5.10
C GLU A 220 20.27 -34.09 -4.99
N LEU A 221 20.05 -33.50 -3.80
CA LEU A 221 20.01 -32.05 -3.60
C LEU A 221 21.30 -31.33 -4.00
N SER A 222 22.47 -31.97 -3.81
CA SER A 222 23.77 -31.39 -4.19
C SER A 222 23.87 -31.20 -5.70
N ASP A 223 23.59 -32.26 -6.45
CA ASP A 223 23.67 -32.25 -7.91
C ASP A 223 22.56 -31.41 -8.52
N HIS A 224 21.38 -31.40 -7.92
CA HIS A 224 20.33 -30.45 -8.27
C HIS A 224 20.79 -29.02 -8.05
N LYS A 225 21.39 -28.65 -6.91
CA LYS A 225 21.81 -27.27 -6.63
C LYS A 225 22.81 -26.76 -7.68
N ASN A 226 23.73 -27.60 -8.11
CA ASN A 226 24.69 -27.29 -9.16
C ASN A 226 23.99 -27.09 -10.52
N ASN A 227 23.08 -28.00 -10.90
CA ASN A 227 22.40 -28.01 -12.20
C ASN A 227 21.07 -27.24 -12.26
N CYS A 228 20.60 -26.66 -11.16
CA CYS A 228 19.30 -25.99 -11.09
C CYS A 228 19.27 -24.81 -12.06
N GLN A 229 18.27 -24.79 -12.95
CA GLN A 229 18.14 -23.75 -13.97
C GLN A 229 17.61 -22.43 -13.42
N PHE A 230 17.15 -22.39 -12.16
CA PHE A 230 16.55 -21.23 -11.51
C PHE A 230 17.46 -20.63 -10.44
N GLY A 231 17.20 -19.37 -10.11
CA GLY A 231 17.72 -18.66 -8.94
C GLY A 231 16.70 -17.61 -8.49
N LYS A 232 16.80 -17.14 -7.24
CA LYS A 232 15.95 -16.04 -6.75
C LYS A 232 16.63 -14.69 -6.95
N CYS A 233 15.91 -13.71 -7.50
CA CYS A 233 16.45 -12.36 -7.66
C CYS A 233 16.59 -11.68 -6.29
N ASN A 234 17.78 -11.13 -6.01
CA ASN A 234 18.09 -10.46 -4.74
C ASN A 234 17.22 -9.21 -4.45
N SER A 235 16.50 -8.68 -5.43
CA SER A 235 15.69 -7.45 -5.31
C SER A 235 14.21 -7.72 -5.05
N CYS A 236 13.57 -8.60 -5.82
CA CYS A 236 12.14 -8.93 -5.70
C CYS A 236 11.85 -10.30 -5.04
N ASN A 237 12.87 -11.15 -4.85
CA ASN A 237 12.77 -12.56 -4.43
C ASN A 237 12.00 -13.50 -5.38
N GLU A 238 11.65 -13.03 -6.58
CA GLU A 238 11.04 -13.87 -7.62
C GLU A 238 12.03 -14.92 -8.14
N LYS A 239 11.51 -16.07 -8.57
CA LYS A 239 12.29 -17.11 -9.25
C LYS A 239 12.45 -16.76 -10.71
N ILE A 240 13.68 -16.58 -11.15
CA ILE A 240 14.04 -16.31 -12.54
C ILE A 240 14.98 -17.42 -12.99
N LYS A 241 14.99 -17.78 -14.28
CA LYS A 241 16.04 -18.68 -14.77
C LYS A 241 17.41 -18.01 -14.66
N LYS A 242 18.47 -18.79 -14.45
CA LYS A 242 19.86 -18.28 -14.44
C LYS A 242 20.25 -17.62 -15.77
N GLU A 243 19.69 -18.10 -16.90
CA GLU A 243 19.89 -17.50 -18.23
C GLU A 243 19.15 -16.15 -18.43
N GLU A 244 18.07 -15.92 -17.68
CA GLU A 244 17.22 -14.71 -17.73
C GLU A 244 17.55 -13.72 -16.60
N MET A 245 18.38 -14.10 -15.62
CA MET A 245 18.61 -13.30 -14.42
C MET A 245 19.21 -11.92 -14.71
N THR A 246 20.12 -11.82 -15.69
CA THR A 246 20.72 -10.55 -16.11
C THR A 246 19.69 -9.60 -16.72
N THR A 247 18.89 -10.09 -17.68
CA THR A 247 17.86 -9.28 -18.34
C THR A 247 16.73 -8.91 -17.37
N HIS A 248 16.39 -9.80 -16.43
CA HIS A 248 15.49 -9.48 -15.32
C HIS A 248 16.07 -8.37 -14.44
N GLU A 249 17.34 -8.44 -14.00
CA GLU A 249 17.93 -7.40 -13.16
C GLU A 249 17.92 -6.01 -13.83
N ASP A 250 18.08 -5.95 -15.15
CA ASP A 250 18.04 -4.69 -15.91
C ASP A 250 16.63 -4.07 -16.04
N ILE A 251 15.56 -4.84 -15.78
CA ILE A 251 14.16 -4.37 -15.78
C ILE A 251 13.48 -4.43 -14.41
N CYS A 252 14.07 -5.11 -13.42
CA CYS A 252 13.47 -5.41 -12.12
C CYS A 252 13.01 -4.13 -11.40
N GLU A 253 11.71 -4.04 -11.12
CA GLU A 253 11.09 -2.86 -10.51
C GLU A 253 11.50 -2.61 -9.06
N GLU A 254 11.84 -3.68 -8.34
CA GLU A 254 12.29 -3.64 -6.94
C GLU A 254 13.79 -3.36 -6.80
N LYS A 255 14.58 -3.49 -7.87
CA LYS A 255 16.02 -3.19 -7.84
C LYS A 255 16.21 -1.71 -7.58
N LYS A 256 17.02 -1.38 -6.57
CA LYS A 256 17.47 -0.01 -6.33
C LYS A 256 18.37 0.44 -7.46
N ILE A 257 18.12 1.64 -7.97
CA ILE A 257 18.97 2.31 -8.96
C ILE A 257 19.12 3.80 -8.60
N PRO A 258 20.27 4.42 -8.92
CA PRO A 258 20.43 5.85 -8.79
C PRO A 258 19.57 6.60 -9.82
N CYS A 259 19.20 7.83 -9.49
CA CYS A 259 18.61 8.78 -10.42
C CYS A 259 19.46 8.94 -11.69
N CYS A 260 18.83 9.06 -12.88
CA CYS A 260 19.56 9.33 -14.12
C CYS A 260 20.43 10.61 -14.07
N TYR A 261 20.11 11.55 -13.18
CA TYR A 261 20.89 12.78 -12.95
C TYR A 261 22.05 12.62 -11.94
N HIS A 262 22.40 11.38 -11.54
CA HIS A 262 23.50 11.13 -10.61
C HIS A 262 24.86 11.68 -11.11
N ALA A 263 25.12 11.60 -12.42
CA ALA A 263 26.31 12.18 -13.05
C ALA A 263 26.41 13.73 -12.92
N TYR A 264 25.34 14.41 -12.49
CA TYR A 264 25.30 15.85 -12.23
C TYR A 264 25.27 16.19 -10.73
N GLY A 265 25.30 15.19 -9.85
CA GLY A 265 25.35 15.37 -8.38
C GLY A 265 24.07 15.01 -7.62
N CYS A 266 23.07 14.38 -8.27
CA CYS A 266 21.89 13.88 -7.58
C CYS A 266 22.20 12.52 -6.90
N ASN A 267 22.18 12.47 -5.56
CA ASN A 267 22.55 11.27 -4.79
C ASN A 267 21.34 10.42 -4.35
N GLU A 268 20.18 10.61 -4.98
CA GLU A 268 18.97 9.83 -4.67
C GLU A 268 19.02 8.45 -5.34
N GLU A 269 18.79 7.40 -4.53
CA GLU A 269 18.66 6.02 -4.96
C GLU A 269 17.38 5.40 -4.38
N ASP A 270 16.51 4.88 -5.25
CA ASP A 270 15.32 4.13 -4.83
C ASP A 270 15.02 3.01 -5.83
N LYS A 271 14.01 2.19 -5.54
CA LYS A 271 13.49 1.16 -6.42
C LYS A 271 13.15 1.74 -7.79
N ARG A 272 13.48 1.01 -8.87
CA ARG A 272 13.25 1.42 -10.27
C ARG A 272 11.83 1.91 -10.57
N LYS A 273 10.80 1.36 -9.89
CA LYS A 273 9.42 1.86 -10.01
C LYS A 273 9.15 3.22 -9.34
N ASN A 274 9.92 3.56 -8.31
CA ASN A 274 9.82 4.82 -7.58
C ASN A 274 10.69 5.92 -8.21
N ILE A 275 11.87 5.60 -8.76
CA ILE A 275 12.82 6.64 -9.25
C ILE A 275 12.21 7.53 -10.33
N LYS A 276 11.32 6.97 -11.18
CA LYS A 276 10.56 7.71 -12.20
C LYS A 276 9.67 8.82 -11.62
N TYR A 277 9.22 8.69 -10.37
CA TYR A 277 8.46 9.73 -9.68
C TYR A 277 9.39 10.88 -9.25
N HIS A 278 10.53 10.55 -8.66
CA HIS A 278 11.58 11.52 -8.32
C HIS A 278 12.04 12.30 -9.56
N GLU A 279 12.33 11.59 -10.67
CA GLU A 279 12.74 12.17 -11.96
C GLU A 279 11.67 13.06 -12.65
N GLN A 280 10.40 12.96 -12.23
CA GLN A 280 9.29 13.77 -12.78
C GLN A 280 8.84 14.92 -11.87
N HIS A 281 9.13 14.85 -10.56
CA HIS A 281 8.60 15.77 -9.57
C HIS A 281 9.65 16.61 -8.84
N ASP A 282 10.88 16.14 -8.73
CA ASP A 282 11.97 16.89 -8.08
C ASP A 282 12.74 17.73 -9.12
N SER A 283 13.27 18.88 -8.68
CA SER A 283 13.86 19.87 -9.60
C SER A 283 15.36 19.68 -9.77
N HIS A 284 15.77 18.84 -10.71
CA HIS A 284 17.20 18.64 -11.03
C HIS A 284 17.87 19.85 -11.70
N ALA A 285 17.10 20.88 -12.06
CA ALA A 285 17.59 22.11 -12.70
C ALA A 285 18.78 22.76 -11.96
N LEU A 286 18.83 22.66 -10.64
CA LEU A 286 19.91 23.23 -9.82
C LEU A 286 21.26 22.53 -10.03
N PHE A 287 21.27 21.22 -10.27
CA PHE A 287 22.49 20.44 -10.52
C PHE A 287 23.20 20.83 -11.83
N PHE A 288 22.47 21.38 -12.80
CA PHE A 288 23.05 21.85 -14.05
C PHE A 288 23.72 23.22 -13.95
N LEU A 289 23.39 24.04 -12.93
CA LEU A 289 23.88 25.43 -12.84
C LEU A 289 25.41 25.54 -12.85
N PRO A 290 26.21 24.73 -12.11
CA PRO A 290 27.67 24.80 -12.17
C PRO A 290 28.22 24.45 -13.56
N LYS A 291 27.62 23.46 -14.25
CA LYS A 291 28.02 23.07 -15.61
C LYS A 291 27.64 24.11 -16.66
N ILE A 292 26.50 24.77 -16.50
CA ILE A 292 26.09 25.90 -17.35
C ILE A 292 27.08 27.07 -17.17
N GLN A 293 27.48 27.38 -15.93
CA GLN A 293 28.49 28.42 -15.65
C GLN A 293 29.86 28.08 -16.25
N GLU A 294 30.34 26.84 -16.11
CA GLU A 294 31.58 26.35 -16.74
C GLU A 294 31.54 26.54 -18.28
N LEU A 295 30.44 26.16 -18.92
CA LEU A 295 30.28 26.30 -20.37
C LEU A 295 30.17 27.77 -20.81
N GLN A 296 29.47 28.62 -20.06
CA GLN A 296 29.39 30.06 -20.33
C GLN A 296 30.75 30.76 -20.22
N GLU A 297 31.60 30.35 -19.27
CA GLU A 297 32.97 30.86 -19.17
C GLU A 297 33.82 30.43 -20.38
N ARG A 298 33.77 29.14 -20.74
CA ARG A 298 34.50 28.59 -21.89
C ARG A 298 34.08 29.25 -23.21
N ILE A 299 32.79 29.53 -23.41
CA ILE A 299 32.29 30.28 -24.57
C ILE A 299 32.87 31.70 -24.58
N ARG A 300 32.86 32.40 -23.44
CA ARG A 300 33.37 33.78 -23.34
C ARG A 300 34.86 33.89 -23.67
N GLN A 301 35.65 32.87 -23.34
CA GLN A 301 37.09 32.84 -23.67
C GLN A 301 37.39 32.42 -25.12
N LEU A 302 36.49 31.66 -25.77
CA LEU A 302 36.63 31.24 -27.17
C LEU A 302 36.06 32.25 -28.18
N GLU A 303 35.10 33.09 -27.78
CA GLU A 303 34.54 34.12 -28.67
C GLU A 303 35.58 35.11 -29.25
N PRO A 304 36.51 35.71 -28.45
CA PRO A 304 37.50 36.65 -28.97
C PRO A 304 38.44 36.08 -30.05
N PRO A 305 39.11 34.91 -29.88
CA PRO A 305 39.99 34.38 -30.92
C PRO A 305 39.21 33.96 -32.18
N ILE A 306 37.99 33.43 -32.05
CA ILE A 306 37.15 33.12 -33.23
C ILE A 306 36.82 34.42 -34.01
N LYS A 307 36.45 35.51 -33.32
CA LYS A 307 36.20 36.82 -33.91
C LYS A 307 37.46 37.49 -34.52
N ALA A 308 38.65 37.03 -34.17
CA ALA A 308 39.91 37.48 -34.76
C ALA A 308 40.33 36.69 -36.01
N ILE A 309 39.87 35.45 -36.16
CA ILE A 309 40.12 34.59 -37.34
C ILE A 309 39.12 34.89 -38.48
N LEU A 310 37.93 35.42 -38.14
CA LEU A 310 36.86 35.76 -39.09
C LEU A 310 36.92 37.22 -39.61
N LYS A 311 38.12 37.84 -39.62
CA LYS A 311 38.37 39.21 -40.08
C LYS A 311 39.58 39.28 -41.01
#